data_AF-A0A9E3IDP6-F1
#
_entry.id   AF-A0A9E3IDP6-F1
#
_cell.length_a   1.000
_cell.length_b   1.000
_cell.length_c   1.000
_cell.angle_alpha   90.00
_cell.angle_beta   90.00
_cell.angle_gamma   90.00
#
_symmetry.space_group_name_H-M   'P 1'
#
loop_
_entity.id
_entity.type
_entity.pdbx_description
1 polymer ?
#
loop_
_entity_poly.entity_id
_entity_poly.type
_entity_poly.pdbx_seq_one_letter_code
_entity_poly.pdbx_strand_id
1 'polypeptide(L)' 'MAQPLPLFEHPELRAIKAEREQLVRKLERGGCDAHSRIRREQRLALLTARQIQIEARMGLGKSHD' A
#
# COMPACT_ATOMS: atom_id res chain seq x y z
N MET A 1 6.89 -5.02 -26.54
CA MET A 1 6.04 -3.82 -26.58
C MET A 1 6.14 -3.14 -25.22
N ALA A 2 6.92 -2.07 -25.13
CA ALA A 2 7.07 -1.31 -23.89
C ALA A 2 5.77 -0.54 -23.66
N GLN A 3 4.95 -0.98 -22.69
CA GLN A 3 3.85 -0.16 -22.21
C GLN A 3 4.44 1.13 -21.63
N PRO A 4 4.10 2.31 -22.15
CA PRO A 4 4.53 3.54 -21.51
C PRO A 4 3.93 3.55 -20.10
N LEU A 5 4.80 3.54 -19.08
CA LEU A 5 4.40 3.84 -17.72
C LEU A 5 3.55 5.11 -17.76
N PRO A 6 2.35 5.15 -17.16
CA PRO A 6 1.60 6.38 -17.10
C PRO A 6 2.50 7.43 -16.42
N LEU A 7 2.90 8.45 -17.19
CA LEU A 7 3.82 9.53 -16.79
C LEU A 7 3.29 10.33 -15.58
N PHE A 8 2.03 10.10 -15.22
CA PHE A 8 1.41 10.62 -14.03
C PHE A 8 1.46 9.51 -12.97
N GLU A 9 2.51 9.51 -12.16
CA GLU A 9 2.51 8.81 -10.88
C GLU A 9 1.18 9.10 -10.18
N HIS A 10 0.32 8.09 -10.03
CA HIS A 10 -0.94 8.27 -9.34
C HIS A 10 -0.63 8.74 -7.91
N PRO A 11 -0.88 10.01 -7.58
CA PRO A 11 -0.41 10.59 -6.32
C PRO A 11 -1.05 9.87 -5.13
N GLU A 12 -2.27 9.36 -5.32
CA GLU A 12 -2.97 8.51 -4.36
C GLU A 12 -2.26 7.15 -4.16
N LEU A 13 -1.83 6.47 -5.23
CA LEU A 13 -1.09 5.22 -5.12
C LEU A 13 0.24 5.41 -4.40
N ARG A 14 0.96 6.49 -4.73
CA ARG A 14 2.23 6.85 -4.08
C ARG A 14 2.03 7.16 -2.60
N ALA A 15 1.00 7.94 -2.26
CA ALA A 15 0.66 8.23 -0.87
C ALA A 15 0.34 6.96 -0.06
N ILE A 16 -0.47 6.06 -0.63
CA ILE A 16 -0.82 4.78 0.02
C ILE A 16 0.43 3.91 0.21
N LYS A 17 1.30 3.79 -0.79
CA LYS A 17 2.55 3.03 -0.68
C LYS A 17 3.45 3.59 0.43
N ALA A 18 3.60 4.91 0.49
CA ALA A 18 4.37 5.57 1.54
C ALA A 18 3.75 5.36 2.94
N GLU A 19 2.42 5.46 3.09
CA GLU A 19 1.75 5.22 4.36
C GLU A 19 1.90 3.77 4.83
N ARG A 20 1.79 2.80 3.90
CA ARG A 20 2.03 1.37 4.18
C ARG A 20 3.45 1.14 4.67
N GLU A 21 4.45 1.67 3.97
CA GLU A 21 5.86 1.50 4.34
C GLU A 21 6.15 2.08 5.73
N GLN A 22 5.60 3.26 6.04
CA GLN A 22 5.73 3.86 7.37
C GLN A 22 5.06 3.00 8.46
N LEU A 23 3.89 2.42 8.18
CA LEU A 23 3.17 1.55 9.10
C LEU A 23 3.93 0.24 9.35
N VAL A 24 4.49 -0.36 8.32
CA VAL A 24 5.34 -1.56 8.43
C VAL A 24 6.56 -1.26 9.29
N ARG A 25 7.30 -0.18 9.01
CA ARG A 25 8.45 0.23 9.83
C ARG A 25 8.06 0.47 11.29
N LYS A 26 6.87 1.01 11.57
CA LYS A 26 6.35 1.22 12.94
C LYS A 26 5.96 -0.10 13.63
N LEU A 27 5.51 -1.10 12.88
CA LEU A 27 5.20 -2.44 13.41
C LEU A 27 6.49 -3.23 13.69
N GLU A 28 7.47 -3.17 12.79
CA GLU A 28 8.78 -3.80 12.93
C GLU A 28 9.58 -3.23 14.10
N ARG A 29 9.54 -1.90 14.29
CA ARG A 29 10.24 -1.24 15.41
C ARG A 29 9.74 -1.67 16.79
N GLY A 30 8.51 -2.17 16.89
CA GLY A 30 7.90 -2.54 18.17
C GLY A 30 7.66 -1.34 19.10
N GLY A 31 7.65 -1.59 20.42
CA GLY A 31 7.51 -0.54 21.43
C GLY A 31 6.10 0.07 21.55
N CYS A 32 5.07 -0.65 21.12
CA CYS A 32 3.67 -0.26 21.29
C CYS A 32 2.87 -1.36 21.98
N ASP A 33 1.82 -0.96 22.70
CA ASP A 33 0.91 -1.89 23.35
C ASP A 33 0.15 -2.75 22.33
N ALA A 34 -0.39 -3.89 22.79
CA ALA A 34 -1.08 -4.85 21.94
C ALA A 34 -2.26 -4.22 21.18
N HIS A 35 -3.03 -3.34 21.80
CA HIS A 35 -4.15 -2.67 21.13
C HIS A 35 -3.67 -1.72 20.04
N SER A 36 -2.63 -0.94 20.28
CA SER A 36 -2.01 -0.08 19.28
C SER A 36 -1.42 -0.88 18.13
N ARG A 37 -0.82 -2.04 18.41
CA ARG A 37 -0.33 -2.96 17.37
C ARG A 37 -1.48 -3.48 16.50
N ILE A 38 -2.55 -3.98 17.10
CA ILE A 38 -3.74 -4.46 16.38
C ILE A 38 -4.33 -3.36 15.50
N ARG A 39 -4.47 -2.12 16.00
CA ARG A 39 -4.97 -1.00 15.19
C ARG A 39 -4.08 -0.69 13.99
N ARG A 40 -2.75 -0.78 14.15
CA ARG A 40 -1.80 -0.57 13.06
C ARG A 40 -1.87 -1.69 12.02
N GLU A 41 -2.00 -2.94 12.46
CA GLU A 41 -2.17 -4.10 11.57
C GLU A 41 -3.49 -4.01 10.78
N GLN A 42 -4.59 -3.64 11.43
CA GLN A 42 -5.86 -3.37 10.76
C GLN A 42 -5.75 -2.26 9.72
N ARG A 43 -5.07 -1.16 10.05
CA ARG A 43 -4.85 -0.05 9.11
C ARG A 43 -3.98 -0.46 7.94
N LEU A 44 -2.95 -1.27 8.16
CA LEU A 44 -2.12 -1.83 7.09
C LEU A 44 -2.94 -2.72 6.14
N ALA A 45 -3.85 -3.53 6.67
CA ALA A 45 -4.75 -4.36 5.85
C ALA A 45 -5.67 -3.49 4.97
N LEU A 46 -6.28 -2.44 5.54
CA LEU A 46 -7.13 -1.49 4.81
C LEU A 46 -6.38 -0.77 3.68
N LEU A 47 -5.16 -0.29 3.97
CA LEU A 47 -4.32 0.37 2.96
C LEU A 47 -3.90 -0.60 1.86
N THR A 48 -3.63 -1.86 2.20
CA THR A 48 -3.29 -2.89 1.21
C THR A 48 -4.49 -3.18 0.30
N ALA A 49 -5.69 -3.31 0.86
CA ALA A 49 -6.91 -3.48 0.08
C ALA A 49 -7.16 -2.28 -0.86
N ARG A 50 -6.98 -1.05 -0.38
CA ARG A 50 -7.11 0.17 -1.19
C ARG A 50 -6.07 0.23 -2.31
N GLN A 51 -4.83 -0.17 -2.03
CA GLN A 51 -3.78 -0.27 -3.04
C GLN A 51 -4.19 -1.24 -4.16
N ILE A 52 -4.64 -2.45 -3.80
CA ILE A 52 -5.07 -3.48 -4.77
C ILE A 52 -6.25 -2.96 -5.60
N GLN A 53 -7.23 -2.29 -4.99
CA GLN A 53 -8.37 -1.70 -5.71
C GLN A 53 -7.93 -0.64 -6.74
N ILE A 54 -7.01 0.24 -6.35
CA ILE A 54 -6.48 1.27 -7.25
C ILE A 54 -5.67 0.60 -8.37
N GLU A 55 -4.78 -0.34 -8.05
CA GLU A 55 -3.99 -1.09 -9.04
C GLU A 55 -4.86 -1.88 -10.01
N ALA A 56 -5.95 -2.48 -9.54
CA ALA A 56 -6.95 -3.15 -10.38
C ALA A 56 -7.67 -2.17 -11.31
N ARG A 57 -8.10 -1.00 -10.79
CA ARG A 57 -8.74 0.05 -11.60
C ARG A 57 -7.82 0.59 -12.69
N MET A 58 -6.53 0.67 -12.42
CA MET A 58 -5.51 1.16 -13.36
C MET A 58 -5.02 0.07 -14.33
N GLY A 59 -5.49 -1.18 -14.20
CA GLY A 59 -4.97 -2.30 -14.98
C GLY A 59 -3.52 -2.68 -14.65
N LEU A 60 -2.95 -2.12 -13.58
CA LEU A 60 -1.58 -2.38 -13.12
C LEU A 60 -1.47 -3.68 -12.30
N GLY A 61 -2.60 -4.31 -11.97
CA GLY A 61 -2.68 -5.58 -11.24
C GLY A 61 -2.51 -6.85 -12.09
N LYS A 62 -2.20 -6.73 -13.40
CA LYS A 62 -1.89 -7.87 -14.28
C LYS A 62 -0.41 -7.88 -14.65
N SER A 63 0.45 -8.21 -13.69
CA SER A 63 1.77 -8.73 -14.02
C SER A 63 1.65 -10.25 -14.10
N HIS A 64 1.45 -10.73 -15.34
CA HIS A 64 1.89 -12.02 -15.88
C HIS A 64 2.08 -13.16 -14.87
N ASP A 65 1.07 -14.01 -14.74
CA ASP A 65 1.26 -15.46 -14.56
C ASP A 65 1.27 -16.09 -15.96
#